data_AF-A0A7S9DZ16-F1
#
_entry.id   AF-A0A7S9DZ16-F1
#
_cell.length_a   1.000
_cell.length_b   1.000
_cell.length_c   1.000
_cell.angle_alpha   90.00
_cell.angle_beta   90.00
_cell.angle_gamma   90.00
#
_symmetry.space_group_name_H-M   'P 1'
#
loop_
_entity.id
_entity.type
_entity.pdbx_description
1 polymer ?
#
loop_
_entity_poly.entity_id
_entity_poly.type
_entity_poly.pdbx_seq_one_letter_code
_entity_poly.pdbx_strand_id
1 'polypeptide(L)'
;MSELLYFPLTQEQAPWKTAIDRVFEIEAGRHTGKVIRVSLAQFEEDLNQDGTIDQINVKATSSIVDRTTGEPLMVGAKPVKTVGKVESLATSALAEGTETMTGFLAECADEAIFRVIRLEGQLISLAEIPTIQQG
;
A
#
# COMPACT_ATOMS: atom_id res chain seq x y z
N MET A 1 -14.71 -4.10 -15.33
CA MET A 1 -13.75 -3.31 -14.54
C MET A 1 -12.43 -3.40 -15.28
N SER A 2 -11.83 -2.28 -15.70
CA SER A 2 -10.48 -2.32 -16.29
C SER A 2 -9.53 -2.86 -15.23
N GLU A 3 -8.85 -3.96 -15.54
CA GLU A 3 -7.80 -4.53 -14.71
C GLU A 3 -6.73 -3.46 -14.48
N LEU A 4 -6.38 -3.22 -13.21
CA LEU A 4 -5.36 -2.24 -12.88
C LEU A 4 -3.99 -2.90 -13.13
N LEU A 5 -3.28 -2.43 -14.14
CA LEU A 5 -1.94 -2.90 -14.47
C LEU A 5 -0.89 -1.97 -13.85
N TYR A 6 0.08 -2.56 -13.16
CA TYR A 6 1.21 -1.86 -12.55
C TYR A 6 2.43 -2.78 -12.50
N PHE A 7 3.61 -2.18 -12.48
CA PHE A 7 4.88 -2.91 -12.41
C PHE A 7 5.77 -2.39 -11.29
N PRO A 8 6.59 -3.26 -10.67
CA PRO A 8 7.48 -2.84 -9.61
C PRO A 8 8.64 -1.98 -10.14
N LEU A 9 8.99 -0.93 -9.39
CA LEU A 9 10.17 -0.12 -9.63
C LEU A 9 11.40 -0.67 -8.88
N THR A 10 12.52 -0.69 -9.59
CA THR A 10 13.85 -1.07 -9.05
C THR A 10 14.40 0.00 -8.10
N GLN A 11 15.49 -0.33 -7.38
CA GLN A 11 16.17 0.65 -6.53
C GLN A 11 16.75 1.81 -7.35
N GLU A 12 17.23 1.56 -8.57
CA GLU A 12 17.75 2.61 -9.45
C GLU A 12 16.67 3.59 -9.90
N GLN A 13 15.44 3.08 -10.13
CA GLN A 13 14.30 3.89 -10.56
C GLN A 13 13.62 4.64 -9.40
N ALA A 14 13.82 4.21 -8.16
CA ALA A 14 13.28 4.82 -6.95
C ALA A 14 14.33 4.78 -5.82
N PRO A 15 15.41 5.58 -5.91
CA PRO A 15 16.57 5.47 -5.01
C PRO A 15 16.26 5.84 -3.56
N TRP A 16 15.18 6.59 -3.33
CA TRP A 16 14.68 6.97 -2.01
C TRP A 16 13.95 5.82 -1.29
N LYS A 17 13.62 4.73 -1.97
CA LYS A 17 12.87 3.62 -1.35
C LYS A 17 13.76 2.85 -0.37
N THR A 18 13.14 2.38 0.70
CA THR A 18 13.81 1.57 1.74
C THR A 18 13.50 0.08 1.58
N ALA A 19 14.12 -0.78 2.40
CA ALA A 19 13.93 -2.23 2.33
C ALA A 19 12.48 -2.70 2.57
N ILE A 20 11.71 -1.94 3.38
CA ILE A 20 10.30 -2.22 3.66
C ILE A 20 9.36 -1.69 2.57
N ASP A 21 9.89 -0.91 1.63
CA ASP A 21 9.08 -0.32 0.57
C ASP A 21 9.00 -1.25 -0.65
N ARG A 22 7.80 -1.33 -1.20
CA ARG A 22 7.49 -1.84 -2.53
C ARG A 22 6.92 -0.67 -3.30
N VAL A 23 7.55 -0.32 -4.41
CA VAL A 23 7.19 0.85 -5.20
C VAL A 23 6.74 0.38 -6.57
N PHE A 24 5.61 0.90 -7.04
CA PHE A 24 4.96 0.47 -8.27
C PHE A 24 4.63 1.69 -9.12
N GLU A 25 4.70 1.54 -10.43
CA GLU A 25 4.18 2.52 -11.38
C GLU A 25 2.97 1.94 -12.10
N ILE A 26 1.89 2.72 -12.18
CA ILE A 26 0.67 2.30 -12.86
C ILE A 26 0.87 2.45 -14.36
N GLU A 27 0.64 1.37 -15.11
CA GLU A 27 0.86 1.30 -16.55
C GLU A 27 -0.37 1.73 -17.35
N ALA A 28 -1.58 1.44 -16.86
CA ALA A 28 -2.79 1.62 -17.62
C ALA A 28 -3.96 2.21 -16.82
N GLY A 29 -4.83 2.93 -17.52
CA GLY A 29 -6.05 3.54 -16.99
C GLY A 29 -5.87 4.97 -16.49
N ARG A 30 -6.84 5.47 -15.74
CA ARG A 30 -6.91 6.89 -15.30
C ARG A 30 -5.78 7.33 -14.36
N HIS A 31 -5.01 6.39 -13.84
CA HIS A 31 -3.89 6.64 -12.92
C HIS A 31 -2.53 6.35 -13.56
N THR A 32 -2.47 6.16 -14.88
CA THR A 32 -1.22 5.88 -15.62
C THR A 32 -0.13 6.89 -15.26
N GLY A 33 1.09 6.38 -15.03
CA GLY A 33 2.27 7.17 -14.66
C GLY A 33 2.34 7.58 -13.18
N LYS A 34 1.30 7.31 -12.38
CA LYS A 34 1.37 7.54 -10.94
C LYS A 34 2.24 6.47 -10.28
N VAL A 35 3.07 6.91 -9.34
CA VAL A 35 3.92 6.03 -8.55
C VAL A 35 3.27 5.80 -7.19
N ILE A 36 3.09 4.53 -6.83
CA ILE A 36 2.56 4.10 -5.55
C ILE A 36 3.70 3.53 -4.72
N ARG A 37 3.86 4.07 -3.51
CA ARG A 37 4.68 3.47 -2.46
C ARG A 37 3.79 2.64 -1.56
N VAL A 38 4.15 1.40 -1.32
CA VAL A 38 3.59 0.53 -0.29
C VAL A 38 4.70 0.20 0.71
N SER A 39 4.52 0.57 1.97
CA SER A 39 5.43 0.19 3.07
C SER A 39 4.83 -0.97 3.85
N LEU A 40 5.57 -2.09 3.92
CA LEU A 40 5.18 -3.33 4.59
C LEU A 40 6.07 -3.56 5.81
N ALA A 41 5.57 -3.21 7.00
CA ALA A 41 6.28 -3.43 8.26
C ALA A 41 5.84 -4.78 8.88
N GLN A 42 6.79 -5.71 9.02
CA GLN A 42 6.53 -7.04 9.57
C GLN A 42 6.86 -7.10 11.06
N PHE A 43 6.08 -7.84 11.82
CA PHE A 43 6.36 -8.14 13.23
C PHE A 43 5.75 -9.48 13.62
N GLU A 44 6.41 -10.19 14.53
CA GLU A 44 6.01 -11.50 15.02
C GLU A 44 5.18 -11.37 16.29
N GLU A 45 4.23 -12.27 16.47
CA GLU A 45 3.36 -12.29 17.65
C GLU A 45 3.19 -13.73 18.16
N ASP A 46 3.48 -13.88 19.46
CA ASP A 46 3.17 -15.04 20.27
C ASP A 46 1.87 -14.70 21.03
N LEU A 47 0.75 -15.24 20.54
CA LEU A 47 -0.59 -14.93 21.04
C LEU A 47 -0.87 -15.64 22.35
N ASN A 48 -0.34 -16.86 22.51
CA ASN A 48 -0.61 -17.73 23.66
C ASN A 48 0.45 -17.59 24.77
N GLN A 49 1.55 -16.88 24.51
CA GLN A 49 2.68 -16.63 25.40
C GLN A 49 3.44 -17.89 25.82
N ASP A 50 3.49 -18.90 24.96
CA ASP A 50 4.21 -20.15 25.20
C ASP A 50 5.69 -20.09 24.80
N GLY A 51 6.13 -18.98 24.19
CA GLY A 51 7.48 -18.76 23.70
C GLY A 51 7.69 -19.14 22.22
N THR A 52 6.64 -19.60 21.54
CA THR A 52 6.62 -19.90 20.11
C THR A 52 5.85 -18.82 19.35
N ILE A 53 6.34 -18.42 18.19
CA ILE A 53 5.61 -17.46 17.34
C ILE A 53 4.42 -18.15 16.69
N ASP A 54 3.21 -17.69 17.00
CA ASP A 54 1.96 -18.18 16.43
C ASP A 54 1.66 -17.56 15.06
N GLN A 55 1.99 -16.27 14.88
CA GLN A 55 1.70 -15.56 13.64
C GLN A 55 2.69 -14.44 13.29
N ILE A 56 2.77 -14.15 12.00
CA ILE A 56 3.49 -13.01 11.44
C ILE A 56 2.46 -11.98 10.99
N ASN A 57 2.60 -10.77 11.51
CA ASN A 57 1.76 -9.63 11.16
C ASN A 57 2.46 -8.69 10.19
N VAL A 58 1.71 -8.15 9.24
CA VAL A 58 2.19 -7.18 8.25
C VAL A 58 1.30 -5.94 8.32
N LYS A 59 1.90 -4.82 8.73
CA LYS A 59 1.27 -3.50 8.64
C LYS A 59 1.56 -2.89 7.28
N ALA A 60 0.56 -2.84 6.42
CA ALA A 60 0.62 -2.25 5.09
C ALA A 60 0.10 -0.80 5.09
N THR A 61 0.96 0.14 4.72
CA THR A 61 0.60 1.54 4.44
C THR A 61 0.89 1.87 2.98
N SER A 62 0.07 2.71 2.34
CA SER A 62 0.27 3.08 0.94
C SER A 62 0.09 4.57 0.67
N SER A 63 0.82 5.10 -0.30
CA SER A 63 0.75 6.50 -0.71
C SER A 63 1.00 6.64 -2.21
N ILE A 64 0.32 7.58 -2.88
CA ILE A 64 0.74 8.05 -4.21
C ILE A 64 1.82 9.10 -3.99
N VAL A 65 2.97 8.95 -4.63
CA VAL A 65 4.17 9.75 -4.37
C VAL A 65 4.75 10.36 -5.64
N ASP A 66 5.53 11.42 -5.47
CA ASP A 66 6.42 11.89 -6.53
C ASP A 66 7.53 10.86 -6.79
N ARG A 67 7.78 10.58 -8.08
CA ARG A 67 8.75 9.57 -8.51
C ARG A 67 10.17 9.88 -8.06
N THR A 68 10.54 11.15 -8.00
CA THR A 68 11.91 11.61 -7.76
C THR A 68 12.19 11.73 -6.27
N THR A 69 11.24 12.25 -5.50
CA THR A 69 11.45 12.55 -4.07
C THR A 69 10.90 11.48 -3.13
N GLY A 70 9.90 10.70 -3.57
CA GLY A 70 9.17 9.77 -2.71
C GLY A 70 8.20 10.45 -1.74
N GLU A 71 7.99 11.76 -1.88
CA GLU A 71 7.05 12.51 -1.06
C GLU A 71 5.60 12.26 -1.51
N PRO A 72 4.63 12.16 -0.59
CA PRO A 72 3.22 12.02 -0.94
C PRO A 72 2.70 13.15 -1.82
N LEU A 73 1.98 12.81 -2.88
CA LEU A 73 1.23 13.77 -3.66
C LEU A 73 0.03 14.29 -2.84
N MET A 74 -0.34 15.54 -3.10
CA MET A 74 -1.42 16.23 -2.41
C MET A 74 -2.64 16.38 -3.32
N VAL A 75 -3.84 16.15 -2.77
CA VAL A 75 -5.11 16.56 -3.38
C VAL A 75 -5.72 17.63 -2.48
N GLY A 76 -5.72 18.87 -2.95
CA GLY A 76 -5.96 20.03 -2.08
C GLY A 76 -4.89 20.12 -0.99
N ALA A 77 -5.33 20.15 0.28
CA ALA A 77 -4.44 20.18 1.45
C ALA A 77 -4.23 18.80 2.11
N LYS A 78 -4.69 17.71 1.48
CA LYS A 78 -4.60 16.35 2.04
C LYS A 78 -3.62 15.48 1.26
N PRO A 79 -2.69 14.78 1.92
CA PRO A 79 -1.82 13.82 1.25
C PRO A 79 -2.61 12.59 0.83
N VAL A 80 -2.29 12.04 -0.34
CA VAL A 80 -2.86 10.78 -0.81
C VAL A 80 -2.10 9.62 -0.14
N LYS A 81 -2.48 9.34 1.12
CA LYS A 81 -1.85 8.32 1.97
C LYS A 81 -2.90 7.59 2.82
N THR A 82 -2.84 6.27 2.83
CA THR A 82 -3.72 5.41 3.62
C THR A 82 -3.21 5.22 5.05
N VAL A 83 -4.15 4.97 5.97
CA VAL A 83 -3.83 4.46 7.31
C VAL A 83 -3.36 3.01 7.20
N GLY A 84 -2.46 2.61 8.10
CA GLY A 84 -1.92 1.24 8.10
C GLY A 84 -2.99 0.21 8.43
N LYS A 85 -3.16 -0.78 7.56
CA LYS A 85 -3.96 -1.99 7.83
C LYS A 85 -3.01 -3.12 8.22
N VAL A 86 -3.37 -3.88 9.24
CA VAL A 86 -2.61 -5.06 9.69
C VAL A 86 -3.29 -6.29 9.14
N GLU A 87 -2.52 -7.15 8.47
CA GLU A 87 -2.91 -8.50 8.09
C GLU A 87 -2.05 -9.49 8.87
N SER A 88 -2.57 -10.68 9.13
CA SER A 88 -1.91 -11.72 9.92
C SER A 88 -1.80 -13.02 9.11
N LEU A 89 -0.66 -13.69 9.24
CA LEU A 89 -0.39 -14.99 8.66
C LEU A 89 0.06 -15.96 9.75
N ALA A 90 -0.69 -17.05 9.93
CA ALA A 90 -0.33 -18.09 10.89
C ALA A 90 0.98 -18.78 10.49
N THR A 91 1.88 -19.01 11.45
CA THR A 91 3.14 -19.72 11.19
C THR A 91 2.90 -21.19 10.84
N SER A 92 1.80 -21.78 11.29
CA SER A 92 1.37 -23.13 10.88
C SER A 92 1.07 -23.21 9.38
N ALA A 93 0.43 -22.20 8.79
CA ALA A 93 0.15 -22.17 7.35
C ALA A 93 1.44 -22.13 6.51
N LEU A 94 2.47 -21.43 7.01
CA LEU A 94 3.81 -21.43 6.41
C LEU A 94 4.49 -22.80 6.55
N ALA A 95 4.39 -23.42 7.72
CA ALA A 95 5.01 -24.73 7.98
C ALA A 95 4.36 -25.85 7.16
N GLU A 96 3.05 -25.79 6.95
CA GLU A 96 2.28 -26.72 6.12
C GLU A 96 2.45 -26.46 4.61
N GLY A 97 2.99 -25.29 4.24
CA GLY A 97 3.16 -24.87 2.86
C GLY A 97 1.85 -24.54 2.14
N THR A 98 0.77 -24.30 2.87
CA THR A 98 -0.51 -23.84 2.33
C THR A 98 -0.46 -22.37 1.92
N GLU A 99 0.40 -21.61 2.59
CA GLU A 99 0.68 -20.21 2.30
C GLU A 99 2.19 -19.97 2.12
N THR A 100 2.54 -18.92 1.39
CA THR A 100 3.94 -18.47 1.30
C THR A 100 4.06 -17.02 1.75
N MET A 101 5.15 -16.69 2.43
CA MET A 101 5.41 -15.31 2.84
C MET A 101 5.43 -14.35 1.64
N THR A 102 5.98 -14.79 0.50
CA THR A 102 6.01 -13.99 -0.73
C THR A 102 4.61 -13.74 -1.28
N GLY A 103 3.74 -14.76 -1.31
CA GLY A 103 2.34 -14.63 -1.75
C GLY A 103 1.57 -13.69 -0.84
N PHE A 104 1.64 -13.91 0.47
CA PHE A 104 0.98 -13.07 1.46
C PHE A 104 1.40 -11.58 1.38
N LEU A 105 2.70 -11.32 1.22
CA LEU A 105 3.20 -9.94 1.05
C LEU A 105 2.72 -9.31 -0.26
N ALA A 106 2.57 -10.10 -1.34
CA ALA A 106 2.02 -9.62 -2.60
C ALA A 106 0.54 -9.23 -2.44
N GLU A 107 -0.26 -10.08 -1.79
CA GLU A 107 -1.67 -9.77 -1.49
C GLU A 107 -1.83 -8.50 -0.65
N CYS A 108 -1.01 -8.35 0.41
CA CYS A 108 -0.97 -7.15 1.23
C CYS A 108 -0.65 -5.89 0.39
N ALA A 109 0.27 -6.01 -0.57
CA ALA A 109 0.66 -4.90 -1.44
C ALA A 109 -0.44 -4.54 -2.44
N ASP A 110 -1.03 -5.53 -3.09
CA ASP A 110 -2.13 -5.38 -4.05
C ASP A 110 -3.31 -4.68 -3.39
N GLU A 111 -3.74 -5.15 -2.23
CA GLU A 111 -4.84 -4.52 -1.50
C GLU A 111 -4.48 -3.06 -1.14
N ALA A 112 -3.25 -2.80 -0.70
CA ALA A 112 -2.80 -1.46 -0.37
C ALA A 112 -2.80 -0.51 -1.58
N ILE A 113 -2.48 -1.01 -2.78
CA ILE A 113 -2.56 -0.28 -4.05
C ILE A 113 -4.00 0.12 -4.35
N PHE A 114 -4.94 -0.84 -4.27
CA PHE A 114 -6.36 -0.53 -4.52
C PHE A 114 -6.93 0.45 -3.49
N ARG A 115 -6.53 0.34 -2.21
CA ARG A 115 -6.95 1.26 -1.16
C ARG A 115 -6.52 2.70 -1.45
N VAL A 116 -5.26 2.93 -1.85
CA VAL A 116 -4.77 4.30 -2.09
C VAL A 116 -5.37 4.91 -3.34
N ILE A 117 -5.60 4.11 -4.39
CA ILE A 117 -6.29 4.56 -5.60
C ILE A 117 -7.74 4.97 -5.31
N ARG A 118 -8.44 4.19 -4.48
CA ARG A 118 -9.80 4.54 -4.04
C ARG A 118 -9.79 5.82 -3.21
N LEU A 119 -8.84 5.96 -2.29
CA LEU A 119 -8.69 7.17 -1.48
C LEU A 119 -8.46 8.41 -2.36
N GLU A 120 -7.58 8.32 -3.36
CA GLU A 120 -7.35 9.44 -4.29
C GLU A 120 -8.65 9.89 -4.96
N GLY A 121 -9.43 8.94 -5.50
CA GLY A 121 -10.72 9.23 -6.12
C GLY A 121 -11.69 9.93 -5.15
N GLN A 122 -11.73 9.49 -3.90
CA GLN A 122 -12.53 10.12 -2.85
C GLN A 122 -12.07 11.55 -2.55
N LEU A 123 -10.75 11.77 -2.45
CA LEU A 123 -10.19 13.10 -2.20
C LEU A 123 -10.46 14.07 -3.35
N ILE A 124 -10.35 13.62 -4.59
CA ILE A 124 -10.68 14.42 -5.79
C ILE A 124 -12.16 14.81 -5.76
N SER A 125 -13.05 13.83 -5.57
CA SER A 125 -14.49 14.11 -5.50
C SER A 125 -14.86 15.06 -4.37
N LEU A 126 -14.18 15.00 -3.22
CA LEU A 126 -14.40 15.93 -2.11
C LEU A 126 -13.89 17.35 -2.41
N ALA A 127 -12.79 17.48 -3.15
CA ALA A 127 -12.22 18.77 -3.53
C ALA A 127 -13.06 19.49 -4.60
N GLU A 128 -13.80 18.73 -5.41
CA GLU A 128 -14.65 19.25 -6.49
C GLU A 128 -16.06 19.66 -6.02
N ILE A 129 -16.45 19.42 -4.75
CA ILE A 129 -17.74 19.87 -4.22
C ILE A 129 -17.73 21.41 -4.17
N PRO A 130 -18.57 22.12 -4.95
CA PRO A 130 -18.63 23.57 -4.87
C PRO A 130 -19.10 23.96 -3.48
N THR A 131 -18.30 24.76 -2.79
CA THR A 131 -18.69 25.41 -1.54
C THR A 131 -19.93 26.23 -1.81
N ILE A 132 -21.11 25.72 -1.45
CA ILE A 132 -22.33 26.52 -1.45
C ILE A 132 -22.09 27.62 -0.42
N GLN A 133 -21.72 28.81 -0.89
CA GLN A 133 -21.73 30.00 -0.04
C GLN A 133 -23.17 30.20 0.43
N GLN A 134 -23.43 29.86 1.69
CA GLN A 134 -24.62 30.31 2.37
C GLN A 134 -24.47 31.82 2.53
N GLY A 135 -25.23 32.56 1.73
CA GLY A 135 -25.46 33.99 1.88
C GLY A 135 -26.44 34.30 2.99
#